data_AF-B4WJE0-F1
#
_entry.id   AF-B4WJE0-F1
#
_cell.length_a   1.000
_cell.length_b   1.000
_cell.length_c   1.000
_cell.angle_alpha   90.00
_cell.angle_beta   90.00
_cell.angle_gamma   90.00
#
_symmetry.space_group_name_H-M   'P 1'
#
loop_
_entity.id
_entity.type
_entity.pdbx_description
1 polymer ?
#
loop_
_entity_poly.entity_id
_entity_poly.type
_entity_poly.pdbx_seq_one_letter_code
_entity_poly.pdbx_strand_id
1 'polypeptide(L)'
;MLKSYEAIYENGQVKWLNEQPVAASARIIVTVLEEFQVSTTTDEQVKPKRRTFPTELAGQVKILGDIVSPIVDEEDWECLK
;
A
#
# COMPACT_ATOMS: atom_id res chain seq x y z
N MET A 1 -28.29 -19.95 -5.08
CA MET A 1 -27.53 -18.69 -4.95
C MET A 1 -26.57 -18.87 -3.78
N LEU A 2 -25.25 -18.75 -3.98
CA LEU A 2 -24.30 -18.80 -2.86
C LEU A 2 -24.39 -17.50 -2.06
N LYS A 3 -24.38 -17.61 -0.73
CA LYS A 3 -24.23 -16.47 0.19
C LYS A 3 -22.84 -16.56 0.82
N SER A 4 -22.10 -15.46 0.78
CA SER A 4 -20.82 -15.31 1.47
C SER A 4 -21.05 -14.68 2.84
N TYR A 5 -20.31 -15.17 3.83
CA TYR A 5 -20.36 -14.68 5.21
C TYR A 5 -18.94 -14.37 5.66
N GLU A 6 -18.79 -13.29 6.41
CA GLU A 6 -17.51 -12.87 6.94
C GLU A 6 -17.44 -13.13 8.44
N ALA A 7 -16.29 -13.64 8.87
CA ALA A 7 -16.03 -13.97 10.25
C ALA A 7 -14.53 -13.88 10.54
N ILE A 8 -14.21 -13.63 11.81
CA ILE A 8 -12.86 -13.73 12.33
C ILE A 8 -12.67 -15.14 12.89
N TYR A 9 -11.63 -15.83 12.44
CA TYR A 9 -11.19 -17.08 13.05
C TYR A 9 -10.05 -16.79 14.02
N GLU A 10 -10.29 -17.02 15.31
CA GLU A 10 -9.33 -16.74 16.37
C GLU A 10 -9.34 -17.90 17.39
N ASN A 11 -8.18 -18.50 17.63
CA ASN A 11 -7.99 -19.57 18.63
C ASN A 11 -8.98 -20.74 18.50
N GLY A 12 -9.28 -21.17 17.27
CA GLY A 12 -10.22 -22.27 17.04
C GLY A 12 -11.70 -21.86 17.01
N GLN A 13 -12.01 -20.58 17.25
CA GLN A 13 -13.37 -20.07 17.30
C GLN A 13 -13.66 -19.14 16.12
N VAL A 14 -14.86 -19.28 15.56
CA VAL A 14 -15.39 -18.41 14.50
C VAL A 14 -16.28 -17.35 15.13
N LYS A 15 -15.94 -16.07 14.96
CA LYS A 15 -16.74 -14.91 15.37
C LYS A 15 -17.31 -14.23 14.12
N TRP A 16 -18.62 -14.32 13.90
CA TRP A 16 -19.27 -13.68 12.75
C TRP A 16 -19.19 -12.16 12.86
N LEU A 17 -18.80 -11.49 11.76
CA LEU A 17 -18.72 -10.03 11.72
C LEU A 17 -20.09 -9.39 11.47
N ASN A 18 -20.90 -10.02 10.62
CA ASN A 18 -22.22 -9.56 10.23
C ASN A 18 -23.28 -10.61 10.61
N GLU A 19 -24.00 -11.12 9.62
CA GLU A 19 -25.04 -12.12 9.84
C GLU A 19 -24.45 -13.52 10.03
N GLN A 20 -25.01 -14.24 11.00
CA GLN A 20 -24.75 -15.66 11.14
C GLN A 20 -25.60 -16.48 10.15
N PRO A 21 -25.03 -17.45 9.44
CA PRO A 21 -25.82 -18.34 8.59
C PRO A 21 -26.83 -19.14 9.42
N VAL A 22 -28.10 -19.11 9.00
CA VAL A 22 -29.18 -19.91 9.59
C VAL A 22 -29.12 -21.33 9.01
N ALA A 23 -28.14 -22.12 9.45
CA ALA A 23 -27.99 -23.51 9.06
C ALA A 23 -27.48 -24.34 10.24
N ALA A 24 -28.12 -25.49 10.50
CA ALA A 24 -27.64 -26.45 11.49
C ALA A 24 -26.41 -27.24 10.99
N SER A 25 -26.31 -27.44 9.67
CA SER A 25 -25.17 -28.08 9.00
C SER A 25 -25.06 -27.56 7.56
N ALA A 26 -23.85 -27.31 7.09
CA ALA A 26 -23.58 -26.85 5.73
C ALA A 26 -22.15 -27.21 5.29
N ARG A 27 -21.94 -27.34 3.96
CA ARG A 27 -20.60 -27.39 3.37
C ARG A 27 -20.06 -25.95 3.30
N ILE A 28 -18.85 -25.73 3.77
CA ILE A 28 -18.20 -24.42 3.82
C ILE A 28 -17.01 -24.33 2.87
N ILE A 29 -16.79 -23.14 2.32
CA ILE A 29 -15.59 -22.77 1.56
C ILE A 29 -14.92 -21.65 2.36
N VAL A 30 -13.65 -21.82 2.69
CA VAL A 30 -12.88 -20.86 3.50
C VAL A 30 -11.94 -20.08 2.60
N THR A 31 -12.06 -18.75 2.64
CA THR A 31 -11.09 -17.84 2.04
C THR A 31 -10.32 -17.17 3.18
N VAL A 32 -9.03 -17.44 3.28
CA VAL A 32 -8.16 -16.80 4.27
C VAL A 32 -7.63 -15.52 3.66
N LEU A 33 -7.97 -14.38 4.27
CA LEU A 33 -7.34 -13.11 3.98
C LEU A 33 -6.11 -13.03 4.88
N GLU A 34 -4.93 -13.22 4.31
CA GLU A 34 -3.69 -12.89 5.02
C GLU A 34 -3.71 -11.38 5.27
N GLU A 35 -3.93 -10.99 6.53
CA GLU A 35 -3.55 -9.66 6.94
C GLU A 35 -2.04 -9.58 6.73
N PHE A 36 -1.62 -8.83 5.71
CA PHE A 36 -0.30 -8.22 5.72
C PHE A 36 -0.29 -7.29 6.93
N GLN A 37 -0.08 -7.87 8.11
CA GLN A 37 0.54 -7.19 9.21
C GLN A 37 1.78 -6.59 8.58
N VAL A 38 1.75 -5.29 8.33
CA VAL A 38 2.95 -4.53 8.07
C VAL A 38 3.79 -4.76 9.31
N SER A 39 4.59 -5.80 9.28
CA SER A 39 5.40 -6.26 10.39
C SER A 39 6.40 -5.15 10.62
N THR A 40 6.08 -4.29 11.58
CA THR A 40 6.94 -3.24 12.13
C THR A 40 8.12 -3.82 12.91
N THR A 41 8.45 -5.10 12.72
CA THR A 41 9.55 -5.81 13.37
C THR A 41 10.16 -6.83 12.42
N THR A 42 10.73 -6.35 11.33
CA THR A 42 12.07 -6.79 10.94
C THR A 42 12.82 -5.55 10.51
N ASP A 43 13.91 -5.26 11.23
CA ASP A 43 14.90 -4.21 10.99
C ASP A 43 15.69 -4.43 9.67
N GLU A 44 15.05 -4.95 8.62
CA GLU A 44 15.49 -4.73 7.25
C GLU A 44 14.62 -3.61 6.69
N GLN A 45 15.06 -2.41 7.04
CA GLN A 45 14.65 -1.14 6.46
C GLN A 45 14.21 -1.32 5.00
N VAL A 46 12.90 -1.37 4.74
CA VAL A 46 12.38 -0.93 3.44
C VAL A 46 12.60 0.57 3.44
N LYS A 47 13.86 0.99 3.23
CA LYS A 47 14.18 2.37 2.89
C LYS A 47 13.23 2.68 1.75
N PRO A 48 12.45 3.78 1.81
CA PRO A 48 11.69 4.20 0.66
C PRO A 48 12.66 4.18 -0.51
N LYS A 49 12.35 3.43 -1.57
CA LYS A 49 13.23 3.29 -2.73
C LYS A 49 13.40 4.68 -3.32
N ARG A 50 14.40 5.41 -2.82
CA ARG A 50 14.73 6.76 -3.28
C ARG A 50 15.10 6.59 -4.74
N ARG A 51 14.53 7.41 -5.61
CA ARG A 51 14.92 7.43 -7.02
C ARG A 51 16.42 7.68 -7.05
N THR A 52 17.18 6.68 -7.48
CA THR A 52 18.61 6.79 -7.67
C THR A 52 18.87 7.16 -9.12
N PHE A 53 19.88 7.99 -9.33
CA PHE A 53 20.30 8.34 -10.67
C PHE A 53 20.86 7.08 -11.38
N PRO A 54 20.52 6.84 -12.66
CA PRO A 54 21.07 5.71 -13.40
C PRO A 54 22.60 5.78 -13.44
N THR A 55 23.27 4.71 -13.02
CA THR A 55 24.74 4.67 -12.91
C THR A 55 25.43 4.83 -14.27
N GLU A 56 24.79 4.38 -15.35
CA GLU A 56 25.28 4.49 -16.73
C GLU A 56 25.49 5.94 -17.18
N LEU A 57 24.75 6.88 -16.59
CA LEU A 57 24.77 8.29 -16.95
C LEU A 57 25.73 9.12 -16.05
N ALA A 58 26.38 8.49 -15.06
CA ALA A 58 27.29 9.17 -14.16
C ALA A 58 28.49 9.77 -14.92
N GLY A 59 28.70 11.09 -14.80
CA GLY A 59 29.78 11.80 -15.50
C GLY A 59 29.51 12.14 -16.97
N GLN A 60 28.42 11.64 -17.55
CA GLN A 60 28.00 11.97 -18.92
C GLN A 60 27.03 13.17 -18.96
N VAL A 61 26.31 13.41 -17.87
CA VAL A 61 25.35 14.50 -17.77
C VAL A 61 25.89 15.65 -16.92
N LYS A 62 25.51 16.88 -17.29
CA LYS A 62 25.77 18.10 -16.51
C LYS A 62 24.45 18.81 -16.26
N ILE A 63 24.25 19.26 -15.03
CA ILE A 63 23.10 20.09 -14.67
C ILE A 63 23.34 21.49 -15.26
N LEU A 64 22.41 21.94 -16.12
CA LEU A 64 22.43 23.25 -16.77
C LEU A 64 21.42 24.18 -16.08
N GLY A 65 21.64 24.49 -14.81
CA GLY A 65 20.77 25.41 -14.06
C GLY A 65 20.66 25.10 -12.57
N ASP A 66 19.91 25.92 -11.85
CA ASP A 66 19.48 25.59 -10.49
C ASP A 66 18.37 24.53 -10.56
N ILE A 67 18.48 23.47 -9.75
CA ILE A 67 17.47 22.40 -9.68
C ILE A 67 16.33 22.80 -8.74
N VAL A 68 16.57 23.77 -7.86
CA VAL A 68 15.64 24.17 -6.81
C VAL A 68 14.74 25.30 -7.30
N SER A 69 15.27 26.22 -8.10
CA SER A 69 14.48 27.35 -8.61
C SER A 69 13.50 26.92 -9.69
N PRO A 70 12.25 27.41 -9.66
CA PRO A 70 11.31 27.25 -10.75
C PRO A 70 11.89 27.89 -12.03
N ILE A 71 11.55 27.32 -13.18
CA ILE A 71 11.92 27.87 -14.50
C ILE A 71 11.18 29.20 -14.77
N VAL A 72 10.09 29.44 -14.03
CA VAL A 72 9.16 30.54 -14.21
C VAL A 72 9.14 31.37 -12.93
N ASP A 73 9.13 32.69 -13.08
CA ASP A 73 9.10 33.65 -11.97
C ASP A 73 7.78 33.52 -11.17
N GLU A 74 7.78 33.96 -9.91
CA GLU A 74 6.66 33.77 -8.98
C GLU A 74 5.37 34.48 -9.45
N GLU A 75 5.51 35.60 -10.17
CA GLU A 75 4.40 36.39 -10.70
C GLU A 75 3.56 35.62 -11.75
N ASP A 76 4.16 34.61 -12.37
CA ASP A 76 3.54 33.80 -13.43
C ASP A 76 2.96 32.48 -12.89
N TRP A 77 2.99 32.25 -11.57
CA TRP A 77 2.39 31.07 -10.95
C TRP A 77 0.87 31.17 -10.90
N GLU A 78 0.17 30.35 -11.69
CA GLU A 78 -1.30 30.29 -11.72
C GLU A 78 -1.96 29.97 -10.36
N CYS A 79 -1.25 29.31 -9.44
CA CYS A 79 -1.77 29.00 -8.10
C CYS A 79 -1.72 30.16 -7.10
N LEU A 80 -1.04 31.27 -7.45
CA LEU A 80 -0.98 32.49 -6.64
C LEU A 80 -1.92 33.59 -7.13
N LYS A 81 -2.68 33.35 -8.21
CA LYS A 81 -3.72 34.24 -8.75
C LYS A 81 -5.08 33.97 -8.11
#